data_AF-A0A9D1W9J7-F1
#
_entry.id   AF-A0A9D1W9J7-F1
#
_cell.length_a   1.000
_cell.length_b   1.000
_cell.length_c   1.000
_cell.angle_alpha   90.00
_cell.angle_beta   90.00
_cell.angle_gamma   90.00
#
_symmetry.space_group_name_H-M   'P 1'
#
loop_
_entity.id
_entity.type
_entity.pdbx_description
1 polymer ?
#
loop_
_entity_poly.entity_id
_entity_poly.type
_entity_poly.pdbx_seq_one_letter_code
_entity_poly.pdbx_strand_id
1 'polypeptide(L)'
;MNQKNRNLEVFSSQEIESGKTWAIVSYITVLGLMVAMVKNRDLKNRFVTFHIRQTFGLCVMGMLLLLFAFLPIIGWLLFSLGYILLLVMWLIGLLAVLDGKAKPTIVLGEKFQKWFNEIV
;
A
#
# COMPACT_ATOMS: atom_id res chain seq x y z
N MET A 1 17.12 13.20 23.54
CA MET A 1 15.85 12.74 22.94
C MET A 1 16.11 11.51 22.08
N ASN A 2 15.40 10.40 22.32
CA ASN A 2 15.70 9.09 21.71
C ASN A 2 15.07 8.96 20.31
N GLN A 3 15.80 8.37 19.34
CA GLN A 3 15.37 8.24 17.93
C GLN A 3 14.01 7.53 17.75
N LYS A 4 13.60 6.70 18.71
CA LYS A 4 12.31 6.00 18.73
C LYS A 4 11.08 6.94 18.79
N ASN A 5 11.24 8.15 19.32
CA ASN A 5 10.14 9.13 19.45
C ASN A 5 9.99 10.04 18.21
N ARG A 6 10.87 9.96 17.21
CA ARG A 6 10.79 10.77 15.99
C ARG A 6 9.76 10.27 14.97
N ASN A 7 9.31 9.02 15.09
CA ASN A 7 8.43 8.38 14.11
C ASN A 7 6.94 8.40 14.52
N LEU A 8 6.62 8.95 15.68
CA LEU A 8 5.24 9.02 16.18
C LEU A 8 4.49 10.30 15.74
N GLU A 9 5.13 11.21 15.00
CA GLU A 9 4.49 12.43 14.47
C GLU A 9 4.96 12.79 13.05
N VAL A 10 4.94 11.85 12.09
CA VAL A 10 5.13 12.22 10.66
C VAL A 10 3.86 12.82 10.07
N PHE A 11 2.70 12.35 10.53
CA PHE A 11 1.38 12.78 10.07
C PHE A 11 0.60 13.31 11.27
N SER A 12 0.01 14.49 11.12
CA SER A 12 -0.88 15.05 12.15
C SER A 12 -2.18 14.25 12.26
N SER A 13 -2.84 14.29 13.42
CA SER A 13 -4.17 13.69 13.60
C SER A 13 -5.17 14.21 12.56
N GLN A 14 -5.07 15.49 12.19
CA GLN A 14 -5.90 16.11 11.15
C GLN A 14 -5.64 15.53 9.76
N GLU A 15 -4.37 15.29 9.39
CA GLU A 15 -4.01 14.61 8.13
C GLU A 15 -4.57 13.18 8.11
N ILE A 16 -4.44 12.45 9.22
CA ILE A 16 -4.96 11.08 9.32
C ILE A 16 -6.48 11.10 9.18
N GLU A 17 -7.19 11.90 9.97
CA GLU A 17 -8.65 11.95 10.00
C GLU A 17 -9.25 12.35 8.65
N SER A 18 -8.75 13.44 8.04
CA SER A 18 -9.22 13.91 6.73
C SER A 18 -8.86 12.96 5.58
N GLY A 19 -7.79 12.17 5.72
CA GLY A 19 -7.31 11.25 4.70
C GLY A 19 -7.84 9.82 4.82
N LYS A 20 -8.29 9.40 6.01
CA LYS A 20 -8.54 8.00 6.36
C LYS A 20 -9.46 7.30 5.37
N THR A 21 -10.57 7.92 5.00
CA THR A 21 -11.54 7.35 4.05
C THR A 21 -10.89 7.06 2.70
N TRP A 22 -10.12 8.00 2.15
CA TRP A 22 -9.48 7.83 0.83
C TRP A 22 -8.33 6.84 0.87
N ALA A 23 -7.58 6.80 1.98
CA ALA A 23 -6.57 5.79 2.20
C ALA A 23 -7.20 4.39 2.24
N ILE A 24 -8.32 4.19 2.94
CA ILE A 24 -9.08 2.91 2.95
C ILE A 24 -9.60 2.56 1.56
N VAL A 25 -10.21 3.52 0.84
CA VAL A 25 -10.72 3.32 -0.53
C VAL A 25 -9.63 2.79 -1.46
N SER A 26 -8.37 3.21 -1.27
CA SER A 26 -7.24 2.71 -2.06
C SER A 26 -6.97 1.20 -1.92
N TYR A 27 -7.45 0.55 -0.85
CA TYR A 27 -7.30 -0.89 -0.63
C TYR A 27 -8.45 -1.74 -1.18
N ILE A 28 -9.60 -1.16 -1.50
CA ILE A 28 -10.82 -1.95 -1.77
C ILE A 28 -10.79 -2.66 -3.13
N THR A 29 -10.46 -1.94 -4.19
CA THR A 29 -10.30 -2.48 -5.54
C THR A 29 -9.27 -1.67 -6.31
N VAL A 30 -8.83 -2.18 -7.47
CA VAL A 30 -8.00 -1.39 -8.41
C VAL A 30 -8.74 -0.12 -8.85
N LEU A 31 -10.07 -0.16 -8.99
CA LEU A 31 -10.88 1.04 -9.25
C LEU A 31 -10.82 2.02 -8.06
N GLY A 32 -10.95 1.52 -6.83
CA GLY A 32 -10.81 2.32 -5.61
C GLY A 32 -9.44 2.99 -5.50
N LEU A 33 -8.37 2.28 -5.84
CA LEU A 33 -7.02 2.83 -5.95
C LEU A 33 -6.96 4.00 -6.94
N MET A 34 -7.48 3.82 -8.15
CA MET A 34 -7.48 4.90 -9.16
C MET A 34 -8.28 6.12 -8.69
N VAL A 35 -9.44 5.92 -8.08
CA VAL A 35 -10.26 7.01 -7.52
C VAL A 35 -9.50 7.73 -6.39
N ALA A 36 -8.88 6.99 -5.47
CA ALA A 36 -8.08 7.58 -4.40
C ALA A 36 -6.89 8.39 -4.94
N MET A 37 -6.21 7.90 -5.99
CA MET A 37 -5.14 8.62 -6.69
C MET A 37 -5.62 9.94 -7.28
N VAL A 38 -6.74 9.93 -8.00
CA VAL A 38 -7.30 11.16 -8.59
C VAL A 38 -7.69 12.13 -7.48
N LYS A 39 -8.41 11.65 -6.46
CA LYS A 39 -8.90 12.50 -5.37
C LYS A 39 -7.77 13.12 -4.56
N ASN A 40 -6.67 12.39 -4.37
CA ASN A 40 -5.54 12.87 -3.59
C ASN A 40 -4.72 13.96 -4.29
N ARG A 41 -4.89 14.19 -5.60
CA ARG A 41 -4.29 15.34 -6.30
C ARG A 41 -4.81 16.68 -5.77
N ASP A 42 -6.09 16.72 -5.40
CA ASP A 42 -6.73 17.88 -4.81
C ASP A 42 -6.48 17.96 -3.30
N LEU A 43 -6.63 16.82 -2.60
CA LEU A 43 -6.45 16.77 -1.14
C LEU A 43 -4.98 17.00 -0.72
N LYS A 44 -4.03 16.58 -1.56
CA LYS A 44 -2.58 16.61 -1.29
C LYS A 44 -2.21 16.04 0.08
N ASN A 45 -2.93 14.99 0.50
CA ASN A 45 -2.80 14.42 1.82
C ASN A 45 -1.70 13.36 1.83
N ARG A 46 -0.65 13.59 2.63
CA ARG A 46 0.53 12.73 2.68
C ARG A 46 0.22 11.33 3.24
N PHE A 47 -0.75 11.21 4.16
CA PHE A 47 -1.19 9.91 4.70
C PHE A 47 -1.87 9.08 3.61
N VAL A 48 -2.70 9.72 2.77
CA VAL A 48 -3.32 9.06 1.61
C VAL A 48 -2.25 8.66 0.58
N THR A 49 -1.30 9.55 0.26
CA THR A 49 -0.17 9.25 -0.65
C THR A 49 0.61 8.02 -0.18
N PHE A 50 0.90 7.93 1.12
CA PHE A 50 1.61 6.77 1.69
C PHE A 50 0.88 5.46 1.40
N HIS A 51 -0.42 5.40 1.69
CA HIS A 51 -1.23 4.19 1.49
C HIS A 51 -1.47 3.87 0.01
N ILE A 52 -1.62 4.88 -0.85
CA ILE A 52 -1.67 4.68 -2.30
C ILE A 52 -0.38 4.04 -2.81
N ARG A 53 0.81 4.47 -2.34
CA ARG A 53 2.08 3.83 -2.73
C ARG A 53 2.14 2.37 -2.31
N GLN A 54 1.61 2.02 -1.13
CA GLN A 54 1.54 0.62 -0.68
C GLN A 54 0.63 -0.21 -1.58
N THR A 55 -0.59 0.24 -1.82
CA THR A 55 -1.59 -0.49 -2.63
C THR A 55 -1.21 -0.54 -4.10
N PHE A 56 -0.67 0.54 -4.66
CA PHE A 56 -0.11 0.56 -6.01
C PHE A 56 1.02 -0.46 -6.16
N GLY A 57 1.94 -0.52 -5.20
CA GLY A 57 3.00 -1.52 -5.19
C GLY A 57 2.48 -2.96 -5.16
N LEU A 58 1.47 -3.24 -4.34
CA LEU A 58 0.81 -4.54 -4.31
C LEU A 58 0.14 -4.89 -5.64
N CYS A 59 -0.54 -3.93 -6.28
CA CYS A 59 -1.13 -4.13 -7.61
C CYS A 59 -0.06 -4.44 -8.65
N VAL A 60 1.05 -3.71 -8.68
CA VAL A 60 2.17 -3.96 -9.61
C VAL A 60 2.78 -5.35 -9.37
N MET A 61 3.03 -5.73 -8.12
CA MET A 61 3.55 -7.07 -7.81
C MET A 61 2.55 -8.18 -8.20
N GLY A 62 1.24 -7.95 -8.00
CA GLY A 62 0.19 -8.86 -8.45
C GLY A 62 0.19 -9.07 -9.95
N MET A 63 0.35 -8.00 -10.74
CA MET A 63 0.48 -8.09 -12.19
C MET A 63 1.73 -8.88 -12.63
N LEU A 64 2.88 -8.65 -11.98
CA LEU A 64 4.09 -9.43 -12.25
C LEU A 64 3.92 -10.91 -11.91
N LEU A 65 3.16 -11.22 -10.86
CA LEU A 65 2.93 -12.60 -10.44
C LEU A 65 2.12 -13.39 -11.49
N LEU A 66 1.21 -12.74 -12.23
CA LEU A 66 0.45 -13.37 -13.31
C LEU A 66 1.34 -13.98 -14.39
N LEU A 67 2.58 -13.49 -14.57
CA LEU A 67 3.53 -14.04 -15.53
C LEU A 67 3.93 -15.49 -15.21
N PHE A 68 3.87 -15.89 -13.94
CA PHE A 68 4.19 -17.26 -13.53
C PHE A 68 3.04 -18.26 -13.82
N ALA A 69 1.82 -17.78 -14.08
CA ALA A 69 0.68 -18.66 -14.35
C ALA A 69 0.85 -19.47 -15.65
N PHE A 70 1.68 -19.01 -16.57
CA PHE A 70 1.96 -19.66 -17.85
C PHE A 70 2.97 -20.81 -17.76
N LEU A 71 3.69 -20.96 -16.65
CA LEU A 71 4.66 -22.05 -16.43
C LEU A 71 3.98 -23.20 -15.66
N PRO A 72 3.84 -24.40 -16.24
CA PRO A 72 3.15 -25.50 -15.58
C PRO A 72 3.93 -25.98 -14.34
N ILE A 73 3.19 -26.44 -13.32
CA ILE A 73 3.69 -27.00 -12.05
C ILE A 73 4.47 -25.99 -11.20
N ILE A 74 5.68 -25.60 -11.61
CA ILE A 74 6.56 -24.69 -10.85
C ILE A 74 5.95 -23.28 -10.80
N GLY A 75 5.46 -22.79 -11.93
CA GLY A 75 4.84 -21.47 -12.00
C GLY A 75 3.57 -21.38 -11.17
N TRP A 76 2.75 -22.43 -11.16
CA TRP A 76 1.55 -22.50 -10.32
C TRP A 76 1.87 -22.47 -8.83
N LEU A 77 2.93 -23.16 -8.41
CA LEU A 77 3.38 -23.13 -7.01
C LEU A 77 3.86 -21.73 -6.63
N LEU A 78 4.71 -21.10 -7.44
CA LEU A 78 5.19 -19.74 -7.21
C LEU A 78 4.06 -18.71 -7.21
N PHE A 79 3.12 -18.84 -8.14
CA PHE A 79 1.92 -18.01 -8.22
C PHE A 79 1.09 -18.14 -6.92
N SER A 80 0.83 -19.37 -6.48
CA SER A 80 0.02 -19.63 -5.29
C SER A 80 0.67 -19.05 -4.03
N LEU A 81 1.97 -19.30 -3.82
CA LEU A 81 2.72 -18.79 -2.68
C LEU A 81 2.84 -17.26 -2.70
N GLY A 82 3.15 -16.69 -3.88
CA GLY A 82 3.23 -15.25 -4.06
C GLY A 82 1.89 -14.56 -3.82
N TYR A 83 0.79 -15.17 -4.25
CA TYR A 83 -0.55 -14.60 -4.07
C TYR A 83 -0.94 -14.55 -2.60
N ILE A 84 -0.66 -15.63 -1.85
CA ILE A 84 -0.84 -15.66 -0.39
C ILE A 84 -0.01 -14.56 0.28
N LEU A 85 1.26 -14.41 -0.10
CA LEU A 85 2.12 -13.36 0.45
C LEU A 85 1.57 -11.95 0.18
N LEU A 86 1.11 -11.68 -1.05
CA LEU A 86 0.50 -10.39 -1.41
C LEU A 86 -0.80 -10.15 -0.63
N LEU A 87 -1.62 -11.18 -0.41
CA LEU A 87 -2.83 -11.07 0.39
C LEU A 87 -2.52 -10.72 1.85
N VAL A 88 -1.52 -11.37 2.46
CA VAL A 88 -1.04 -11.04 3.81
C VAL A 88 -0.52 -9.61 3.86
N MET A 89 0.28 -9.19 2.87
CA MET A 89 0.80 -7.84 2.80
C MET A 89 -0.32 -6.80 2.65
N TRP A 90 -1.34 -7.09 1.85
CA TRP A 90 -2.54 -6.26 1.68
C TRP A 90 -3.32 -6.12 3.00
N LEU A 91 -3.57 -7.23 3.70
CA LEU A 91 -4.24 -7.22 5.01
C LEU A 91 -3.49 -6.37 6.03
N ILE A 92 -2.17 -6.52 6.12
CA ILE A 92 -1.34 -5.72 7.05
C ILE A 92 -1.45 -4.22 6.73
N GLY A 93 -1.43 -3.85 5.44
CA GLY A 93 -1.59 -2.46 5.02
C GLY A 93 -2.97 -1.91 5.33
N LEU A 94 -4.02 -2.70 5.11
CA LEU A 94 -5.41 -2.34 5.41
C LEU A 94 -5.61 -2.15 6.93
N LEU A 95 -5.11 -3.09 7.74
CA LEU A 95 -5.18 -2.96 9.20
C LEU A 95 -4.43 -1.73 9.71
N ALA A 96 -3.29 -1.40 9.10
CA ALA A 96 -2.53 -0.21 9.45
C ALA A 96 -3.36 1.09 9.21
N VAL A 97 -4.05 1.21 8.08
CA VAL A 97 -4.89 2.40 7.83
C VAL A 97 -6.12 2.45 8.76
N LEU A 98 -6.72 1.31 9.08
CA LEU A 98 -7.83 1.23 10.04
C LEU A 98 -7.41 1.72 11.43
N ASP A 99 -6.18 1.41 11.83
CA ASP A 99 -5.53 1.91 13.04
C ASP A 99 -5.05 3.37 12.94
N GLY A 100 -5.18 4.02 11.79
CA GLY A 100 -4.67 5.38 11.54
C GLY A 100 -3.14 5.45 11.46
N LYS A 101 -2.46 4.35 11.14
CA LYS A 101 -1.00 4.23 11.11
C LYS A 101 -0.48 4.13 9.68
N ALA A 102 0.46 4.99 9.33
CA ALA A 102 1.24 4.88 8.10
C ALA A 102 2.39 3.87 8.28
N LYS A 103 2.04 2.59 8.45
CA LYS A 103 3.02 1.51 8.61
C LYS A 103 3.20 0.77 7.29
N PRO A 104 4.43 0.65 6.75
CA PRO A 104 4.67 -0.09 5.54
C PRO A 104 4.40 -1.57 5.79
N THR A 105 3.91 -2.26 4.76
CA THR A 105 3.72 -3.71 4.83
C THR A 105 5.06 -4.45 4.84
N ILE A 106 5.04 -5.74 5.20
CA ILE A 106 6.24 -6.58 5.28
C ILE A 106 6.90 -6.78 3.91
N VAL A 107 8.13 -7.28 3.88
CA VAL A 107 8.92 -7.65 2.70
C VAL A 107 9.28 -6.47 1.78
N LEU A 108 8.29 -5.83 1.15
CA LEU A 108 8.48 -4.79 0.13
C LEU A 108 7.88 -3.43 0.50
N GLY A 109 7.12 -3.30 1.59
CA GLY A 109 6.40 -2.06 1.88
C GLY A 109 7.29 -0.81 1.97
N GLU A 110 8.47 -0.93 2.56
CA GLU A 110 9.48 0.15 2.60
C GLU A 110 10.02 0.49 1.20
N LYS A 111 10.16 -0.53 0.34
CA LYS A 111 10.65 -0.34 -1.03
C LYS A 111 9.59 0.34 -1.89
N PHE A 112 8.31 0.04 -1.69
CA PHE A 112 7.20 0.71 -2.39
C PHE A 112 7.21 2.22 -2.18
N GLN A 113 7.52 2.68 -0.96
CA GLN A 113 7.63 4.13 -0.69
C GLN A 113 8.74 4.81 -1.50
N LYS A 114 9.83 4.09 -1.77
CA LYS A 114 10.96 4.60 -2.54
C LYS A 114 10.73 4.49 -4.04
N TRP A 115 10.27 3.33 -4.52
CA TRP A 115 10.09 3.06 -5.95
C TRP A 115 8.99 3.91 -6.58
N PHE A 116 7.93 4.22 -5.84
CA PHE A 116 6.77 4.94 -6.37
C PHE A 116 6.71 6.40 -5.91
N ASN A 117 7.80 6.94 -5.36
CA ASN A 117 7.82 8.33 -4.87
C ASN A 117 7.58 9.37 -5.97
N GLU A 118 8.09 9.11 -7.17
CA GLU A 118 7.97 10.02 -8.32
C GLU A 118 6.68 9.79 -9.13
N ILE A 119 5.95 8.70 -8.84
CA ILE A 119 4.75 8.30 -9.58
C ILE A 119 3.48 8.71 -8.82
N VAL A 120 3.51 8.61 -7.49
CA VAL A 120 2.39 8.85 -6.58
C VAL A 120 2.74 9.98 -5.63
#